data_AF-A0A086AVA1-F1
#
_entry.id   AF-A0A086AVA1-F1
#
_cell.length_a   1.000
_cell.length_b   1.000
_cell.length_c   1.000
_cell.angle_alpha   90.00
_cell.angle_beta   90.00
_cell.angle_gamma   90.00
#
_symmetry.space_group_name_H-M   'P 1'
#
loop_
_entity.id
_entity.type
_entity.pdbx_description
1 polymer ?
#
loop_
_entity_poly.entity_id
_entity_poly.type
_entity_poly.pdbx_seq_one_letter_code
_entity_poly.pdbx_strand_id
1 'polypeptide(L)'
;MSGVLILGIIVAAVLLFVNRAWIKNRFFPEQHKNYTIDDQFNSDKREREKEIDRLLSKMGKNGISDLSAKDRKRLDELSKM
;
A
#
# COMPACT_ATOMS: atom_id res chain seq x y z
N MET A 1 -14.61 -48.96 -22.13
CA MET A 1 -15.05 -47.59 -22.44
C MET A 1 -15.10 -46.70 -21.19
N SER A 2 -15.79 -47.10 -20.12
CA SER A 2 -15.99 -46.24 -18.92
C SER A 2 -14.74 -46.03 -18.06
N GLY A 3 -13.84 -47.03 -17.95
CA GLY A 3 -12.61 -46.89 -17.14
C GLY A 3 -11.64 -45.82 -17.66
N VAL A 4 -11.57 -45.66 -18.99
CA VAL A 4 -10.72 -44.63 -19.62
C VAL A 4 -11.29 -43.23 -19.39
N LEU A 5 -12.63 -43.09 -19.37
CA LEU A 5 -13.30 -41.83 -19.05
C LEU A 5 -13.06 -41.42 -17.59
N ILE A 6 -13.13 -42.38 -16.66
CA ILE A 6 -12.87 -42.13 -15.24
C ILE A 6 -11.41 -41.71 -15.02
N LEU A 7 -10.47 -42.41 -15.67
CA LEU A 7 -9.05 -42.03 -15.64
C LEU A 7 -8.83 -40.63 -16.22
N GLY A 8 -9.48 -40.30 -17.34
CA GLY A 8 -9.41 -38.97 -17.93
C GLY A 8 -9.89 -37.86 -16.99
N ILE A 9 -11.00 -38.09 -16.28
CA ILE A 9 -11.56 -37.13 -15.31
C ILE A 9 -10.62 -36.95 -14.12
N ILE A 10 -10.03 -38.03 -13.60
CA ILE A 10 -9.08 -37.96 -12.48
C ILE A 10 -7.83 -37.17 -12.90
N VAL A 11 -7.27 -37.44 -14.07
CA VAL A 11 -6.10 -36.70 -14.58
C VAL A 11 -6.42 -35.23 -14.78
N ALA A 12 -7.59 -34.91 -15.34
CA ALA A 12 -8.04 -33.52 -15.49
C ALA A 12 -8.20 -32.83 -14.12
N ALA A 13 -8.78 -33.52 -13.13
CA ALA A 13 -8.95 -32.98 -11.78
C ALA A 13 -7.59 -32.70 -11.08
N VAL A 14 -6.61 -33.61 -11.24
CA VAL A 14 -5.25 -33.43 -10.70
C VAL A 14 -4.55 -32.25 -11.36
N LEU A 15 -4.64 -32.13 -12.69
CA LEU A 15 -4.06 -31.00 -13.43
C LEU A 15 -4.71 -29.67 -13.03
N LEU A 16 -6.04 -29.64 -12.84
CA LEU A 16 -6.74 -28.46 -12.35
C LEU A 16 -6.34 -28.10 -10.91
N PHE A 17 -6.13 -29.09 -10.04
CA PHE A 17 -5.72 -28.86 -8.65
C PHE A 17 -4.29 -28.32 -8.55
N VAL A 18 -3.34 -28.95 -9.25
CA VAL A 18 -1.92 -28.52 -9.26
C VAL A 18 -1.78 -27.15 -9.91
N ASN A 19 -2.48 -26.92 -11.02
CA ASN A 19 -2.41 -25.67 -11.76
C ASN A 19 -3.45 -24.64 -11.28
N ARG A 20 -4.11 -24.87 -10.14
CA ARG A 20 -5.16 -24.00 -9.59
C ARG A 20 -4.67 -22.56 -9.40
N ALA A 21 -3.44 -22.38 -8.94
CA ALA A 21 -2.84 -21.06 -8.74
C ALA A 21 -2.63 -20.31 -10.07
N TRP A 22 -2.13 -20.99 -11.10
CA TRP A 22 -1.95 -20.42 -12.44
C TRP A 22 -3.29 -20.11 -13.12
N ILE A 23 -4.27 -21.02 -13.00
CA ILE A 23 -5.64 -20.82 -13.53
C ILE A 23 -6.29 -19.63 -12.83
N LYS A 24 -6.19 -19.54 -11.51
CA LYS A 24 -6.72 -18.41 -10.74
C LYS A 24 -6.08 -17.10 -11.22
N ASN A 25 -4.76 -17.05 -11.38
CA ASN A 25 -4.07 -15.84 -11.84
C ASN A 25 -4.36 -15.49 -13.32
N ARG A 26 -4.66 -16.47 -14.17
CA ARG A 26 -4.97 -16.26 -15.60
C ARG A 26 -6.42 -15.81 -15.83
N PHE A 27 -7.37 -16.36 -15.08
CA PHE A 27 -8.80 -16.05 -15.22
C PHE A 27 -9.28 -14.93 -14.28
N PHE A 28 -8.70 -14.86 -13.09
CA PHE A 28 -8.89 -13.78 -12.13
C PHE A 28 -7.51 -13.21 -11.81
N PRO A 29 -6.88 -12.48 -12.76
CA PRO A 29 -5.68 -11.72 -12.42
C PRO A 29 -6.00 -10.99 -11.13
N GLU A 30 -5.21 -11.25 -10.09
CA GLU A 30 -5.34 -10.52 -8.84
C GLU A 30 -5.40 -9.08 -9.26
N GLN A 31 -6.56 -8.44 -9.03
CA GLN A 31 -6.67 -7.02 -9.25
C GLN A 31 -5.60 -6.50 -8.32
N HIS A 32 -4.44 -6.15 -8.90
CA HIS A 32 -3.45 -5.35 -8.24
C HIS A 32 -4.30 -4.31 -7.57
N LYS A 33 -4.36 -4.37 -6.23
CA LYS A 33 -5.02 -3.35 -5.46
C LYS A 33 -4.41 -2.11 -6.03
N ASN A 34 -5.19 -1.40 -6.85
CA ASN A 34 -4.88 -0.05 -7.21
C ASN A 34 -4.74 0.52 -5.80
N TYR A 35 -3.52 0.77 -5.36
CA TYR A 35 -3.31 1.82 -4.38
C TYR A 35 -3.95 2.98 -5.11
N THR A 36 -5.23 3.17 -4.82
CA THR A 36 -6.04 4.18 -5.47
C THR A 36 -5.22 5.43 -5.23
N ILE A 37 -5.07 6.26 -6.25
CA ILE A 37 -4.32 7.52 -6.15
C ILE A 37 -4.65 8.24 -4.80
N ASP A 38 -5.88 8.07 -4.29
CA ASP A 38 -6.35 8.41 -2.94
C ASP A 38 -5.55 7.87 -1.73
N ASP A 39 -5.11 6.60 -1.72
CA ASP A 39 -4.31 6.03 -0.63
C ASP A 39 -2.92 6.69 -0.57
N GLN A 40 -2.35 7.03 -1.73
CA GLN A 40 -1.08 7.76 -1.80
C GLN A 40 -1.26 9.22 -1.35
N PHE A 41 -2.36 9.88 -1.73
CA PHE A 41 -2.69 11.22 -1.22
C PHE A 41 -2.92 11.21 0.30
N ASN A 42 -3.54 10.16 0.84
CA ASN A 42 -3.76 9.99 2.27
C ASN A 42 -2.47 9.70 3.03
N SER A 43 -1.54 8.90 2.47
CA SER A 43 -0.24 8.66 3.10
C SER A 43 0.60 9.93 3.13
N ASP A 44 0.66 10.68 2.04
CA ASP A 44 1.45 11.90 1.94
C ASP A 44 0.90 13.00 2.86
N LYS A 45 -0.44 13.11 2.97
CA LYS A 45 -1.07 14.02 3.93
C LYS A 45 -0.74 13.62 5.37
N ARG A 46 -0.84 12.32 5.71
CA ARG A 46 -0.50 11.82 7.05
C ARG A 46 0.97 12.00 7.38
N GLU A 47 1.87 11.85 6.42
CA GLU A 47 3.31 12.00 6.65
C GLU A 47 3.65 13.47 6.93
N ARG A 48 3.07 14.41 6.17
CA ARG A 48 3.19 15.85 6.45
C ARG A 48 2.62 16.22 7.81
N GLU A 49 1.43 15.74 8.15
CA GLU A 49 0.82 15.98 9.47
C GLU A 49 1.72 15.48 10.62
N LYS A 50 2.31 14.29 10.47
CA LYS A 50 3.27 13.74 11.46
C LYS A 50 4.54 14.57 11.54
N GLU A 51 5.03 15.11 10.43
CA GLU A 51 6.22 15.97 10.42
C GLU A 51 5.93 17.31 11.10
N ILE A 52 4.79 17.93 10.82
CA ILE A 52 4.32 19.14 11.49
C ILE A 52 4.16 18.89 12.99
N ASP A 53 3.54 17.77 13.40
CA ASP A 53 3.37 17.42 14.81
C ASP A 53 4.72 17.17 15.52
N ARG A 54 5.70 16.56 14.83
CA ARG A 54 7.08 16.44 15.32
C ARG A 54 7.79 17.79 15.48
N LEU A 55 7.53 18.74 14.58
CA LEU A 55 8.07 20.09 14.67
C LEU A 55 7.39 20.87 15.80
N LEU A 56 6.06 20.77 15.92
CA LEU A 56 5.27 21.38 16.98
C LEU A 56 5.61 20.81 18.36
N SER A 57 5.82 19.50 18.49
CA SER A 57 6.21 18.88 19.77
C SER A 57 7.63 19.25 20.21
N LYS A 58 8.52 19.62 19.27
CA LYS A 58 9.81 20.24 19.61
C LYS A 58 9.65 21.70 20.06
N MET A 59 8.58 22.38 19.64
CA MET A 59 8.23 23.70 20.15
C MET A 59 7.55 23.57 21.51
N GLY A 60 8.29 23.88 22.56
CA GLY A 60 7.78 23.90 23.91
C GLY A 60 7.24 25.27 24.29
N LYS A 61 7.73 25.81 25.41
CA LYS A 61 7.34 27.12 25.91
C LYS A 61 7.89 28.30 25.09
N ASN A 62 8.96 28.12 24.32
CA ASN A 62 9.59 29.23 23.58
C ASN A 62 9.17 29.27 22.10
N GLY A 63 8.22 28.41 21.67
CA GLY A 63 7.62 28.44 20.34
C GLY A 63 8.66 28.28 19.22
N ILE A 64 8.56 29.11 18.17
CA ILE A 64 9.49 29.10 17.02
C ILE A 64 10.96 29.24 17.44
N SER A 65 11.24 29.83 18.60
CA SER A 65 12.63 29.98 19.08
C SER A 65 13.31 28.66 19.43
N ASP A 66 12.54 27.63 19.78
CA ASP A 66 13.03 26.27 20.06
C ASP A 66 13.36 25.47 18.77
N LEU A 67 12.92 25.96 17.60
CA LEU A 67 13.22 25.33 16.31
C LEU A 67 14.56 25.82 15.73
N SER A 68 15.34 24.87 15.21
CA SER A 68 16.54 25.19 14.44
C SER A 68 16.20 25.97 13.17
N ALA A 69 17.15 26.75 12.64
CA ALA A 69 16.93 27.51 11.40
C ALA A 69 16.47 26.64 10.22
N LYS A 70 16.90 25.37 10.20
CA LYS A 70 16.48 24.37 9.21
C LYS A 70 15.04 23.93 9.42
N ASP A 71 14.65 23.68 10.66
CA ASP A 71 13.30 23.24 11.03
C ASP A 71 12.27 24.35 10.80
N ARG A 72 12.64 25.61 11.06
CA ARG A 72 11.80 26.78 10.74
C ARG A 72 11.52 26.91 9.25
N LYS A 73 12.55 26.70 8.42
CA LYS A 73 12.40 26.76 6.96
C LYS A 73 11.47 25.65 6.46
N ARG A 74 11.60 24.43 7.01
CA ARG A 74 10.70 23.31 6.71
C ARG A 74 9.27 23.56 7.16
N LEU A 75 9.07 24.15 8.33
CA LEU A 75 7.75 24.52 8.82
C LEU A 75 7.08 25.58 7.93
N ASP A 76 7.80 26.60 7.48
CA ASP A 76 7.29 27.64 6.57
C ASP A 76 6.94 27.08 5.18
N GLU A 77 7.75 26.14 4.67
CA GLU A 77 7.47 25.41 3.43
C GLU A 77 6.22 24.52 3.56
N LEU A 78 6.06 23.81 4.68
CA LEU A 78 4.91 22.95 4.95
C LEU A 78 3.61 23.73 5.25
N SER A 79 3.71 24.96 5.77
CA SER A 79 2.57 25.80 6.15
C SER A 79 1.97 26.60 4.99
N LYS A 80 2.69 26.77 3.87
CA LYS A 80 2.26 27.61 2.72
C LYS A 80 1.59 26.82 1.59
N MET A 81 1.56 25.49 1.66
CA MET A 81 0.88 24.60 0.71
C MET A 81 -0.51 24.21 1.21
#